data_AF-A0A4Q3H200-F1
#
_entry.id   AF-A0A4Q3H200-F1
#
_cell.length_a   1.000
_cell.length_b   1.000
_cell.length_c   1.000
_cell.angle_alpha   90.00
_cell.angle_beta   90.00
_cell.angle_gamma   90.00
#
_symmetry.space_group_name_H-M   'P 1'
#
loop_
_entity.id
_entity.type
_entity.pdbx_description
1 polymer ?
#
loop_
_entity_poly.entity_id
_entity_poly.type
_entity_poly.pdbx_seq_one_letter_code
_entity_poly.pdbx_strand_id
1 'polypeptide(L)' 'TFVQALRAAESGAGILLASLPLSAGALASGSLVRLTGETLTMEAGYWITWDRTGPDFAERDALTALLCS' A
#
# COMPACT_ATOMS: atom_id res chain seq x y z
N THR A 1 10.27 3.38 7.19
CA THR A 1 9.61 3.51 8.50
C THR A 1 8.44 2.55 8.66
N PHE A 2 7.54 2.38 7.67
CA PHE A 2 6.44 1.38 7.72
C PHE A 2 6.89 -0.06 8.01
N VAL A 3 7.87 -0.58 7.24
CA VAL A 3 8.35 -1.97 7.39
C VAL A 3 8.84 -2.29 8.81
N GLN A 4 9.46 -1.31 9.48
CA GLN A 4 9.94 -1.49 10.85
C GLN A 4 8.78 -1.52 11.86
N ALA A 5 7.80 -0.64 11.69
CA ALA A 5 6.59 -0.64 12.52
C ALA A 5 5.76 -1.93 12.33
N LEU A 6 5.68 -2.43 11.10
CA LEU A 6 5.02 -3.70 10.77
C LEU A 6 5.69 -4.87 11.51
N ARG A 7 7.01 -4.99 11.42
CA ARG A 7 7.77 -6.06 12.11
C ARG A 7 7.65 -5.99 13.63
N ALA A 8 7.64 -4.79 14.19
CA ALA A 8 7.43 -4.61 15.63
C ALA A 8 6.04 -5.08 16.06
N ALA A 9 5.00 -4.79 15.27
CA ALA A 9 3.65 -5.26 15.56
C ALA A 9 3.52 -6.80 15.41
N GLU A 10 4.11 -7.38 14.37
CA GLU A 10 4.17 -8.84 14.17
C GLU A 10 4.91 -9.55 15.32
N SER A 11 5.89 -8.89 15.95
CA SER A 11 6.57 -9.42 17.14
C SER A 11 5.82 -9.15 18.45
N GLY A 12 4.60 -8.60 18.40
CA GLY A 12 3.79 -8.29 19.57
C GLY A 12 4.22 -7.04 20.34
N ALA A 13 5.07 -6.19 19.76
CA ALA A 13 5.59 -4.98 20.42
C ALA A 13 4.64 -3.76 20.30
N GLY A 14 3.37 -3.98 19.93
CA GLY A 14 2.33 -2.94 19.96
C GLY A 14 1.32 -3.03 18.83
N ILE A 15 0.68 -1.89 18.57
CA ILE A 15 -0.34 -1.69 17.53
C ILE A 15 0.16 -0.65 16.54
N LEU A 16 -0.28 -0.77 15.28
CA LEU A 16 0.04 0.20 14.24
C LEU A 16 -1.20 0.62 13.45
N LEU A 17 -1.22 1.88 13.04
CA LEU A 17 -2.06 2.35 11.96
C LEU A 17 -1.34 2.05 10.64
N ALA A 18 -1.94 1.20 9.80
CA ALA A 18 -1.31 0.69 8.59
C ALA A 18 -2.21 0.77 7.35
N SER A 19 -1.56 0.81 6.19
CA SER A 19 -2.22 0.65 4.90
C SER A 19 -2.79 -0.76 4.76
N LEU A 20 -4.10 -0.86 4.54
CA LEU A 20 -4.79 -2.15 4.38
C LEU A 20 -4.20 -3.00 3.24
N PRO A 21 -3.94 -2.47 2.02
CA PRO A 21 -3.28 -3.24 0.97
C PRO A 21 -1.91 -3.79 1.37
N LEU A 22 -1.09 -2.99 2.07
CA LEU A 22 0.26 -3.41 2.46
C LEU A 22 0.25 -4.47 3.58
N SER A 23 -0.78 -4.47 4.43
CA SER A 23 -0.94 -5.44 5.53
C SER A 23 -1.76 -6.66 5.15
N ALA A 24 -2.26 -6.77 3.91
CA ALA A 24 -3.17 -7.83 3.49
C ALA A 24 -2.60 -9.24 3.73
N GLY A 25 -1.32 -9.46 3.43
CA GLY A 25 -0.67 -10.75 3.68
C GLY A 25 -0.53 -11.09 5.18
N ALA A 26 -0.21 -10.10 6.02
CA ALA A 26 -0.09 -10.27 7.46
C ALA A 26 -1.46 -10.57 8.11
N LEU A 27 -2.52 -9.90 7.64
CA LEU A 27 -3.90 -10.17 8.05
C LEU A 27 -4.37 -11.56 7.60
N ALA A 28 -4.09 -11.95 6.34
CA ALA A 28 -4.48 -13.24 5.79
C ALA A 28 -3.78 -14.42 6.49
N SER A 29 -2.52 -14.24 6.89
CA SER A 29 -1.75 -15.25 7.64
C SER A 29 -2.09 -15.30 9.14
N GLY A 30 -2.84 -14.33 9.66
CA GLY A 30 -3.12 -14.19 11.09
C GLY A 30 -1.93 -13.73 11.94
N SER A 31 -0.82 -13.33 11.31
CA SER A 31 0.31 -12.69 12.01
C SER A 31 -0.05 -11.30 12.53
N LEU A 32 -1.06 -10.66 11.94
CA LEU A 32 -1.75 -9.50 12.48
C LEU A 32 -3.26 -9.74 12.55
N VAL A 33 -3.90 -9.06 13.49
CA VAL A 33 -5.36 -9.00 13.60
C VAL A 33 -5.81 -7.55 13.52
N ARG A 34 -6.97 -7.31 12.89
CA ARG A 34 -7.56 -5.98 12.81
C ARG A 34 -8.34 -5.69 14.08
N LEU A 35 -7.91 -4.68 14.84
CA LEU A 35 -8.55 -4.31 16.11
C LEU A 35 -9.83 -3.49 15.93
N THR A 36 -9.90 -2.64 14.91
CA THR A 36 -11.04 -1.74 14.67
C THR A 36 -11.44 -1.69 13.20
N GLY A 37 -12.75 -1.50 12.94
CA GLY A 37 -13.30 -1.27 11.61
C GLY A 37 -13.04 0.14 11.05
N GLU A 38 -12.59 1.06 11.88
CA GLU A 38 -12.27 2.43 11.49
C GLU A 38 -11.15 2.49 10.45
N THR A 39 -11.29 3.41 9.50
CA THR A 39 -10.32 3.66 8.43
C THR A 39 -10.14 5.15 8.24
N LEU A 40 -8.90 5.60 8.08
CA LEU A 40 -8.63 6.94 7.58
C LEU A 40 -8.80 6.93 6.07
N THR A 41 -9.79 7.66 5.57
CA THR A 41 -9.92 7.91 4.15
C THR A 41 -8.81 8.83 3.70
N MET A 42 -8.00 8.38 2.75
CA MET A 42 -7.00 9.23 2.12
C MET A 42 -7.74 10.15 1.13
N GLU A 43 -7.73 11.46 1.34
CA GLU A 43 -8.41 12.40 0.44
C GLU A 43 -7.78 12.45 -0.95
N ALA A 44 -6.50 12.12 -1.07
CA ALA A 44 -5.79 11.99 -2.34
C ALA A 44 -5.41 10.53 -2.59
N GLY A 45 -5.54 10.06 -3.83
CA GLY A 45 -5.12 8.73 -4.25
C GLY A 45 -3.61 8.62 -4.54
N TYR A 46 -3.19 7.47 -5.08
CA TYR A 46 -1.84 7.29 -5.62
C TYR A 46 -1.77 7.81 -7.07
N TRP A 47 -0.64 8.40 -7.44
CA TRP A 47 -0.41 8.96 -8.77
C TRP A 47 0.69 8.19 -9.49
N ILE A 48 0.43 7.86 -10.75
CA ILE A 48 1.47 7.44 -11.69
C ILE A 48 2.01 8.71 -12.33
N THR A 49 3.34 8.86 -12.36
CA THR A 49 4.00 10.03 -12.95
C THR A 49 5.09 9.61 -13.92
N TRP A 50 5.37 10.46 -14.89
CA TRP A 50 6.41 10.27 -15.91
C TRP A 50 7.07 11.61 -16.20
N ASP A 51 8.33 11.56 -16.64
CA ASP A 51 9.02 12.74 -17.12
C ASP A 51 8.36 13.21 -18.43
N ARG A 52 8.01 14.49 -18.50
CA ARG A 52 7.41 15.10 -19.69
C ARG A 52 8.38 15.16 -20.87
N THR A 53 9.69 15.17 -20.60
CA THR A 53 10.76 15.30 -21.58
C THR A 53 11.57 14.02 -21.80
N GLY A 54 11.25 12.96 -21.03
CA GLY A 54 11.89 11.66 -21.17
C GLY A 54 11.41 10.89 -22.41
N PRO A 55 12.17 9.86 -22.82
CA PRO A 55 11.72 8.95 -23.88
C PRO A 55 10.44 8.25 -23.46
N ASP A 56 9.46 8.22 -24.37
CA ASP A 56 8.24 7.43 -24.18
C ASP A 56 8.52 5.93 -24.40
N PHE A 57 7.64 5.07 -23.91
CA PHE A 57 7.72 3.62 -24.14
C PHE A 57 6.37 3.09 -24.65
N ALA A 58 6.43 2.10 -25.54
CA ALA A 58 5.27 1.64 -26.30
C ALA A 58 4.14 1.10 -25.42
N GLU A 59 4.48 0.56 -24.25
CA GLU A 59 3.56 -0.08 -23.32
C GLU A 59 2.95 0.90 -22.30
N ARG A 60 3.21 2.21 -22.40
CA ARG A 60 2.74 3.19 -21.41
C ARG A 60 1.22 3.17 -21.23
N ASP A 61 0.49 3.13 -22.33
CA ASP A 61 -0.97 3.08 -22.29
C ASP A 61 -1.47 1.76 -21.69
N ALA A 62 -0.83 0.64 -22.06
CA ALA A 62 -1.15 -0.67 -21.52
C ALA A 62 -0.88 -0.76 -20.01
N LEU A 63 0.25 -0.21 -19.54
CA LEU A 63 0.61 -0.17 -18.13
C LEU A 63 -0.36 0.72 -17.33
N THR A 64 -0.72 1.88 -17.88
CA THR A 64 -1.68 2.79 -17.24
C THR A 64 -3.05 2.11 -17.13
N ALA A 65 -3.50 1.44 -18.20
CA ALA A 65 -4.75 0.68 -18.17
C ALA A 65 -4.73 -0.44 -17.11
N LEU A 66 -3.61 -1.18 -16.98
CA LEU A 66 -3.47 -2.26 -15.99
C LEU A 66 -3.49 -1.75 -14.55
N LEU A 67 -2.90 -0.59 -14.28
CA LEU A 67 -2.76 -0.05 -12.91
C LEU A 67 -3.97 0.79 -12.47
N CYS A 68 -4.79 1.26 -13.42
CA CYS A 68 -5.97 2.09 -13.16
C CYS A 68 -7.31 1.37 -13.35
N SER A 69 -7.30 0.11 -13.80
CA SER A 69 -8.50 -0.76 -13.85
C SER A 69 -8.87 -1.30 -12.47
#